data_AF-A0A511HMV1-F1
#
_entry.id   AF-A0A511HMV1-F1
#
_cell.length_a   1.000
_cell.length_b   1.000
_cell.length_c   1.000
_cell.angle_alpha   90.00
_cell.angle_beta   90.00
_cell.angle_gamma   90.00
#
_symmetry.space_group_name_H-M   'P 1'
#
loop_
_entity.id
_entity.type
_entity.pdbx_description
1 polymer ?
#
loop_
_entity_poly.entity_id
_entity_poly.type
_entity_poly.pdbx_seq_one_letter_code
_entity_poly.pdbx_strand_id
1 'polypeptide(L)'
;MWRKARPDDLASLRRLDAALVRSGYQVEGKTVREWIAALAGDRIRWFDGRDAHDRVCQAGLAAVPALIEALARADQEASWQATRNMLGQCVAALGTIDPLPTCAIPALLDVLRQPVARVRRMALAVLTRMRPRATPMALRAVLPCLKERGDAPTRQHAAQVLAAMQDPLPEEVRVAALSLLGDAHRAVRREGLHVLARFPRDEEVLTALEEQAIVDDENRNEALRVLSLLAPARAITRLLEVASSARSRRQEDGPPPPSWRGPLGETRRLEDGKRALLFIARLGVRGAEALAPLDALRSVEVLAPYVDAVMDDITRAVLRQQAPPLRTDRFQEPLCAALLTDVAWPAERTEEPSLALRPWLESLAAFGTEVEVRVALAAARRVLWLWESQDPNNDWSRRAVMAMDRWLCEPSEEHAAQVAEVGNFTPSQFCAPDAFSAAWAVNYACGCVPRPSAPVASRRTEEDPLGACVHAACRALSRRSVITFALGASEESPEPLSPPVSAREVHRAIVDEVLPWACGAWDPVKDTPRLRKALRADGWRIPSAP
;
A
#
# COMPACT_ATOMS: atom_id res chain seq x y z
N MET A 1 25.49 26.48 7.78
CA MET A 1 24.28 27.27 7.43
C MET A 1 23.16 26.39 6.85
N TRP A 2 23.47 25.43 5.97
CA TRP A 2 22.55 24.44 5.38
C TRP A 2 21.69 23.63 6.40
N ARG A 3 22.23 23.30 7.58
CA ARG A 3 21.57 22.46 8.60
C ARG A 3 20.35 23.11 9.32
N LYS A 4 19.98 24.35 8.99
CA LYS A 4 18.83 25.05 9.60
C LYS A 4 17.69 25.36 8.63
N ALA A 5 17.86 25.06 7.34
CA ALA A 5 16.83 25.35 6.33
C ALA A 5 15.66 24.38 6.49
N ARG A 6 14.46 24.94 6.62
CA ARG A 6 13.22 24.19 6.84
C ARG A 6 12.38 24.16 5.56
N PRO A 7 11.97 22.98 5.04
CA PRO A 7 11.18 22.88 3.80
C PRO A 7 9.77 23.48 3.91
N ASP A 8 9.28 23.67 5.13
CA ASP A 8 7.98 24.23 5.47
C ASP A 8 8.01 25.75 5.77
N ASP A 9 9.19 26.38 5.82
CA ASP A 9 9.35 27.81 6.13
C ASP A 9 10.02 28.58 4.98
N LEU A 10 9.22 29.29 4.18
CA LEU A 10 9.70 30.11 3.06
C LEU A 10 10.65 31.23 3.51
N ALA A 11 10.47 31.81 4.69
CA ALA A 11 11.37 32.83 5.20
C ALA A 11 12.75 32.23 5.52
N SER A 12 12.79 31.00 6.03
CA SER A 12 14.03 30.24 6.19
C SER A 12 14.72 29.99 4.85
N LEU A 13 13.98 29.59 3.83
CA LEU A 13 14.57 29.33 2.51
C LEU A 13 15.04 30.60 1.83
N ARG A 14 14.33 31.72 1.97
CA ARG A 14 14.77 33.05 1.47
C ARG A 14 16.06 33.52 2.13
N ARG A 15 16.24 33.27 3.43
CA ARG A 15 17.51 33.58 4.13
C ARG A 15 18.68 32.74 3.57
N LEU A 16 18.44 31.47 3.27
CA LEU A 16 19.42 30.60 2.63
C LEU A 16 19.78 31.11 1.23
N ASP A 17 18.77 31.39 0.40
CA ASP A 17 18.95 31.92 -0.95
C ASP A 17 19.77 33.23 -0.94
N ALA A 18 19.41 34.19 -0.08
CA ALA A 18 20.15 35.44 0.05
C ALA A 18 21.61 35.23 0.50
N ALA A 19 21.89 34.24 1.35
CA ALA A 19 23.25 33.90 1.75
C ALA A 19 24.07 33.31 0.60
N LEU A 20 23.45 32.45 -0.22
CA LEU A 20 24.08 31.82 -1.38
C LEU A 20 24.35 32.83 -2.51
N VAL A 21 23.42 33.77 -2.73
CA VAL A 21 23.63 34.90 -3.65
C VAL A 21 24.82 35.74 -3.21
N ARG A 22 24.91 36.09 -1.91
CA ARG A 22 26.05 36.86 -1.38
C ARG A 22 27.39 36.12 -1.48
N SER A 23 27.39 34.80 -1.37
CA SER A 23 28.62 34.00 -1.50
C SER A 23 29.03 33.74 -2.96
N GLY A 24 28.22 34.16 -3.94
CA GLY A 24 28.45 33.82 -5.34
C GLY A 24 28.34 32.31 -5.61
N TYR A 25 27.48 31.60 -4.87
CA TYR A 25 27.32 30.17 -5.05
C TYR A 25 26.84 29.86 -6.46
N GLN A 26 27.53 28.95 -7.13
CA GLN A 26 27.24 28.49 -8.48
C GLN A 26 27.16 26.97 -8.51
N VAL A 27 26.27 26.46 -9.35
CA VAL A 27 26.20 25.06 -9.73
C VAL A 27 26.73 25.00 -11.17
N GLU A 28 27.88 24.36 -11.38
CA GLU A 28 28.52 24.26 -12.71
C GLU A 28 28.69 25.63 -13.42
N GLY A 29 29.18 26.62 -12.69
CA GLY A 29 29.52 27.94 -13.25
C GLY A 29 28.32 28.86 -13.52
N LYS A 30 27.09 28.46 -13.19
CA LYS A 30 25.89 29.32 -13.24
C LYS A 30 25.19 29.38 -11.89
N THR A 31 24.54 30.50 -11.62
CA THR A 31 23.65 30.67 -10.49
C THR A 31 22.36 29.87 -10.69
N VAL A 32 21.67 29.55 -9.59
CA VAL A 32 20.38 28.85 -9.64
C VAL A 32 19.34 29.63 -10.46
N ARG A 33 19.37 30.96 -10.43
CA ARG A 33 18.46 31.81 -11.23
C ARG A 33 18.76 31.78 -12.72
N GLU A 34 20.03 31.67 -13.11
CA GLU A 34 20.40 31.47 -14.52
C GLU A 34 19.98 30.08 -15.01
N TRP A 35 20.10 29.05 -14.18
CA TRP A 35 19.57 27.73 -14.50
C TRP A 35 18.05 27.72 -14.63
N ILE A 36 17.34 28.41 -13.72
CA ILE A 36 15.90 28.57 -13.82
C ILE A 36 15.55 29.32 -15.11
N ALA A 37 16.20 30.43 -15.44
CA ALA A 37 15.95 31.15 -16.70
C ALA A 37 16.18 30.27 -17.95
N ALA A 38 17.16 29.36 -17.90
CA ALA A 38 17.42 28.41 -18.98
C ALA A 38 16.28 27.41 -19.21
N LEU A 39 15.41 27.15 -18.22
CA LEU A 39 14.26 26.23 -18.37
C LEU A 39 13.24 26.70 -19.43
N ALA A 40 13.25 27.98 -19.81
CA ALA A 40 12.35 28.52 -20.83
C ALA A 40 12.71 28.03 -22.24
N GLY A 41 14.01 27.79 -22.48
CA GLY A 41 14.55 27.35 -23.76
C GLY A 41 14.46 25.83 -23.98
N ASP A 42 14.34 25.06 -22.91
CA ASP A 42 14.25 23.60 -22.98
C ASP A 42 12.85 23.15 -23.41
N ARG A 43 12.79 22.33 -24.48
CA ARG A 43 11.53 21.74 -24.93
C ARG A 43 11.05 20.72 -23.91
N ILE A 44 9.76 20.73 -23.60
CA ILE A 44 9.15 19.67 -22.77
C ILE A 44 9.17 18.34 -23.55
N ARG A 45 10.17 17.50 -23.30
CA ARG A 45 10.09 16.05 -23.48
C ARG A 45 10.44 15.40 -22.15
N TRP A 46 9.59 14.49 -21.68
CA TRP A 46 9.67 13.82 -20.38
C TRP A 46 11.01 13.09 -20.11
N PHE A 47 11.88 12.96 -21.12
CA PHE A 47 13.14 12.23 -21.04
C PHE A 47 14.36 12.94 -21.65
N ASP A 48 14.21 14.10 -22.31
CA ASP A 48 15.33 14.80 -22.96
C ASP A 48 15.25 16.31 -22.69
N GLY A 49 16.02 16.76 -21.72
CA GLY A 49 16.17 18.16 -21.27
C GLY A 49 16.80 18.23 -19.88
N ARG A 50 17.83 17.39 -19.64
CA ARG A 50 18.30 17.03 -18.29
C ARG A 50 19.13 18.09 -17.59
N ASP A 51 19.94 18.88 -18.30
CA ASP A 51 20.99 19.63 -17.60
C ASP A 51 20.43 20.74 -16.68
N ALA A 52 19.61 21.65 -17.20
CA ALA A 52 19.09 22.76 -16.39
C ALA A 52 18.15 22.28 -15.26
N HIS A 53 17.25 21.33 -15.55
CA HIS A 53 16.36 20.76 -14.54
C HIS A 53 17.14 20.03 -13.44
N ASP A 54 18.09 19.17 -13.82
CA ASP A 54 18.89 18.40 -12.86
C ASP A 54 19.76 19.35 -12.01
N ARG A 55 20.28 20.45 -12.59
CA ARG A 55 21.06 21.45 -11.83
C ARG A 55 20.20 22.22 -10.84
N VAL A 56 18.96 22.55 -11.20
CA VAL A 56 18.00 23.15 -10.26
C VAL A 56 17.67 22.17 -9.12
N CYS A 57 17.45 20.89 -9.44
CA CYS A 57 17.21 19.85 -8.43
C CYS A 57 18.42 19.60 -7.53
N GLN A 58 19.65 19.64 -8.06
CA GLN A 58 20.90 19.55 -7.30
C GLN A 58 21.08 20.68 -6.28
N ALA A 59 20.57 21.88 -6.59
CA ALA A 59 20.56 22.98 -5.63
C ALA A 59 19.60 22.74 -4.44
N GLY A 60 18.67 21.78 -4.55
CA GLY A 60 17.78 21.37 -3.46
C GLY A 60 16.93 22.52 -2.93
N LEU A 61 16.80 22.61 -1.60
CA LEU A 61 16.00 23.65 -0.94
C LEU A 61 16.43 25.09 -1.26
N ALA A 62 17.66 25.31 -1.74
CA ALA A 62 18.13 26.63 -2.15
C ALA A 62 17.41 27.16 -3.39
N ALA A 63 16.90 26.27 -4.26
CA ALA A 63 16.20 26.68 -5.48
C ALA A 63 14.76 27.13 -5.22
N VAL A 64 14.16 26.73 -4.10
CA VAL A 64 12.72 26.89 -3.84
C VAL A 64 12.25 28.35 -3.90
N PRO A 65 12.93 29.35 -3.29
CA PRO A 65 12.50 30.74 -3.40
C PRO A 65 12.49 31.25 -4.84
N ALA A 66 13.54 30.93 -5.61
CA ALA A 66 13.66 31.34 -7.01
C ALA A 66 12.62 30.65 -7.91
N LEU A 67 12.30 29.38 -7.64
CA LEU A 67 11.23 28.64 -8.31
C LEU A 67 9.86 29.26 -8.03
N ILE A 68 9.56 29.60 -6.77
CA ILE A 68 8.31 30.28 -6.40
C ILE A 68 8.20 31.65 -7.07
N GLU A 69 9.30 32.42 -7.11
CA GLU A 69 9.35 33.70 -7.83
C GLU A 69 9.11 33.54 -9.33
N ALA A 70 9.69 32.51 -9.95
CA ALA A 70 9.48 32.21 -11.38
C ALA A 70 8.02 31.84 -11.68
N LEU A 71 7.39 31.01 -10.83
CA LEU A 71 5.97 30.68 -10.97
C LEU A 71 5.07 31.92 -10.88
N ALA A 72 5.38 32.85 -9.97
CA ALA A 72 4.61 34.08 -9.77
C ALA A 72 4.75 35.09 -10.93
N ARG A 73 5.85 35.04 -11.69
CA ARG A 73 6.15 35.97 -12.80
C ARG A 73 5.68 35.46 -14.16
N ALA A 74 5.18 34.24 -14.25
CA ALA A 74 4.85 33.59 -15.50
C ALA A 74 3.88 34.38 -16.39
N ASP A 75 2.97 35.18 -15.81
CA ASP A 75 2.01 35.98 -16.58
C ASP A 75 2.65 37.17 -17.34
N GLN A 76 3.94 37.48 -17.11
CA GLN A 76 4.62 38.66 -17.67
C GLN A 76 5.56 38.35 -18.86
N GLU A 77 5.63 37.09 -19.31
CA GLU A 77 6.53 36.67 -20.39
C GLU A 77 5.91 36.78 -21.79
N ALA A 78 6.72 37.19 -22.76
CA ALA A 78 6.27 37.53 -24.11
C ALA A 78 5.86 36.31 -24.99
N SER A 79 6.28 35.09 -24.63
CA SER A 79 5.98 33.88 -25.41
C SER A 79 5.25 32.84 -24.57
N TRP A 80 3.97 32.63 -24.90
CA TRP A 80 3.12 31.65 -24.23
C TRP A 80 3.71 30.23 -24.20
N GLN A 81 4.48 29.84 -25.22
CA GLN A 81 5.10 28.51 -25.26
C GLN A 81 6.29 28.40 -24.29
N ALA A 82 7.11 29.45 -24.18
CA ALA A 82 8.24 29.51 -23.26
C ALA A 82 7.76 29.51 -21.80
N THR A 83 6.72 30.29 -21.51
CA THR A 83 6.06 30.34 -20.21
C THR A 83 5.48 28.99 -19.80
N ARG A 84 4.87 28.25 -20.73
CA ARG A 84 4.37 26.89 -20.48
C ARG A 84 5.48 25.90 -20.11
N ASN A 85 6.61 25.96 -20.81
CA ASN A 85 7.76 25.10 -20.54
C ASN A 85 8.36 25.43 -19.18
N MET A 86 8.58 26.72 -18.90
CA MET A 86 9.06 27.22 -17.62
C MET A 86 8.20 26.73 -16.46
N LEU A 87 6.88 26.99 -16.53
CA LEU A 87 5.93 26.60 -15.48
C LEU A 87 5.97 25.09 -15.23
N GLY A 88 5.93 24.28 -16.29
CA GLY A 88 6.00 22.83 -16.17
C GLY A 88 7.29 22.37 -15.50
N GLN A 89 8.43 22.92 -15.89
CA GLN A 89 9.74 22.57 -15.33
C GLN A 89 9.88 23.01 -13.86
N CYS A 90 9.42 24.21 -13.52
CA CYS A 90 9.41 24.71 -12.14
C CYS A 90 8.56 23.84 -11.22
N VAL A 91 7.34 23.48 -11.67
CA VAL A 91 6.46 22.56 -10.92
C VAL A 91 7.13 21.19 -10.76
N ALA A 92 7.72 20.65 -11.83
CA ALA A 92 8.43 19.37 -11.76
C ALA A 92 9.59 19.41 -10.77
N ALA A 93 10.41 20.46 -10.79
CA ALA A 93 11.55 20.61 -9.87
C ALA A 93 11.09 20.66 -8.40
N LEU A 94 10.02 21.41 -8.10
CA LEU A 94 9.42 21.45 -6.76
C LEU A 94 8.91 20.08 -6.29
N GLY A 95 8.46 19.22 -7.22
CA GLY A 95 8.06 17.85 -6.92
C GLY A 95 9.21 16.85 -6.74
N THR A 96 10.40 17.20 -7.22
CA THR A 96 11.60 16.32 -7.18
C THR A 96 12.51 16.63 -5.99
N ILE A 97 12.56 17.89 -5.53
CA ILE A 97 13.41 18.30 -4.40
C ILE A 97 13.04 17.51 -3.12
N ASP A 98 14.06 16.91 -2.49
CA ASP A 98 13.97 16.23 -1.19
C ASP A 98 14.78 17.00 -0.13
N PRO A 99 14.20 17.32 1.06
CA PRO A 99 12.80 17.12 1.46
C PRO A 99 11.81 17.97 0.66
N LEU A 100 10.59 17.45 0.48
CA LEU A 100 9.51 18.14 -0.26
C LEU A 100 9.23 19.54 0.34
N PRO A 101 9.32 20.62 -0.45
CA PRO A 101 9.18 21.99 0.04
C PRO A 101 7.70 22.40 0.18
N THR A 102 7.06 22.02 1.28
CA THR A 102 5.64 22.33 1.54
C THR A 102 5.34 23.83 1.62
N CYS A 103 6.35 24.68 1.84
CA CYS A 103 6.18 26.14 1.75
C CYS A 103 5.82 26.63 0.33
N ALA A 104 5.99 25.80 -0.71
CA ALA A 104 5.64 26.10 -2.09
C ALA A 104 4.15 25.86 -2.44
N ILE A 105 3.37 25.26 -1.53
CA ILE A 105 1.94 24.96 -1.73
C ILE A 105 1.15 26.18 -2.24
N PRO A 106 1.26 27.39 -1.66
CA PRO A 106 0.51 28.55 -2.15
C PRO A 106 0.79 28.87 -3.64
N ALA A 107 2.06 28.81 -4.05
CA ALA A 107 2.44 29.05 -5.43
C ALA A 107 1.90 27.98 -6.39
N LEU A 108 1.91 26.71 -5.96
CA LEU A 108 1.32 25.61 -6.74
C LEU A 108 -0.21 25.73 -6.88
N LEU A 109 -0.89 26.24 -5.84
CA LEU A 109 -2.34 26.51 -5.91
C LEU A 109 -2.65 27.64 -6.89
N ASP A 110 -1.80 28.67 -6.98
CA ASP A 110 -1.96 29.74 -7.97
C ASP A 110 -1.75 29.21 -9.41
N VAL A 111 -0.84 28.26 -9.60
CA VAL A 111 -0.63 27.58 -10.89
C VAL A 111 -1.89 26.86 -11.40
N LEU A 112 -2.81 26.44 -10.51
CA LEU A 112 -4.08 25.83 -10.93
C LEU A 112 -5.00 26.79 -11.71
N ARG A 113 -4.77 28.11 -11.64
CA ARG A 113 -5.52 29.10 -12.41
C ARG A 113 -5.00 29.28 -13.83
N GLN A 114 -3.84 28.73 -14.15
CA GLN A 114 -3.23 28.85 -15.46
C GLN A 114 -4.07 28.12 -16.51
N PRO A 115 -4.21 28.64 -17.76
CA PRO A 115 -5.09 28.08 -18.77
C PRO A 115 -4.63 26.71 -19.30
N VAL A 116 -3.42 26.28 -18.93
CA VAL A 116 -2.73 25.14 -19.50
C VAL A 116 -2.99 23.86 -18.69
N ALA A 117 -3.87 23.01 -19.21
CA ALA A 117 -4.26 21.73 -18.59
C ALA A 117 -3.07 20.86 -18.15
N ARG A 118 -2.03 20.75 -18.99
CA ARG A 118 -0.83 19.97 -18.66
C ARG A 118 -0.13 20.49 -17.39
N VAL A 119 0.00 21.81 -17.25
CA VAL A 119 0.65 22.44 -16.09
C VAL A 119 -0.21 22.29 -14.85
N ARG A 120 -1.54 22.44 -14.96
CA ARG A 120 -2.48 22.16 -13.86
C ARG A 120 -2.36 20.73 -13.35
N ARG A 121 -2.36 19.73 -14.25
CA ARG A 121 -2.20 18.32 -13.87
C ARG A 121 -0.89 18.05 -13.15
N MET A 122 0.21 18.64 -13.62
CA MET A 122 1.51 18.53 -12.96
C MET A 122 1.46 19.14 -11.55
N ALA A 123 0.86 20.33 -11.40
CA ALA A 123 0.74 20.99 -10.10
C ALA A 123 -0.13 20.18 -9.13
N LEU A 124 -1.25 19.62 -9.59
CA LEU A 124 -2.10 18.73 -8.79
C LEU A 124 -1.33 17.48 -8.34
N ALA A 125 -0.58 16.83 -9.23
CA ALA A 125 0.23 15.66 -8.88
C ALA A 125 1.26 15.97 -7.78
N VAL A 126 1.92 17.13 -7.86
CA VAL A 126 2.86 17.58 -6.81
C VAL A 126 2.11 17.90 -5.52
N LEU A 127 0.95 18.56 -5.60
CA LEU A 127 0.11 18.85 -4.43
C LEU A 127 -0.36 17.58 -3.72
N THR A 128 -0.75 16.53 -4.45
CA THR A 128 -1.13 15.23 -3.85
C THR A 128 -0.02 14.68 -2.96
N ARG A 129 1.24 14.73 -3.42
CA ARG A 129 2.41 14.32 -2.63
C ARG A 129 2.71 15.24 -1.45
N MET A 130 2.50 16.55 -1.62
CA MET A 130 2.72 17.52 -0.55
C MET A 130 1.62 17.51 0.52
N ARG A 131 0.46 16.89 0.23
CA ARG A 131 -0.68 16.73 1.14
C ARG A 131 -1.06 18.07 1.80
N PRO A 132 -1.61 19.04 1.05
CA PRO A 132 -1.91 20.35 1.60
C PRO A 132 -2.92 20.27 2.75
N ARG A 133 -2.90 21.29 3.61
CA ARG A 133 -3.98 21.54 4.57
C ARG A 133 -5.25 21.96 3.85
N ALA A 134 -6.40 21.58 4.38
CA ALA A 134 -7.72 21.87 3.80
C ALA A 134 -8.16 23.33 4.06
N THR A 135 -7.31 24.28 3.72
CA THR A 135 -7.57 25.72 3.90
C THR A 135 -8.57 26.23 2.87
N PRO A 136 -9.31 27.32 3.16
CA PRO A 136 -10.19 27.94 2.17
C PRO A 136 -9.49 28.30 0.86
N MET A 137 -8.21 28.68 0.89
CA MET A 137 -7.42 28.95 -0.31
C MET A 137 -7.19 27.68 -1.15
N ALA A 138 -6.83 26.57 -0.51
CA ALA A 138 -6.62 25.29 -1.18
C ALA A 138 -7.92 24.78 -1.80
N LEU A 139 -9.01 24.80 -1.05
CA LEU A 139 -10.32 24.34 -1.52
C LEU A 139 -10.86 25.18 -2.68
N ARG A 140 -10.75 26.53 -2.59
CA ARG A 140 -11.12 27.44 -3.70
C ARG A 140 -10.33 27.19 -4.97
N ALA A 141 -9.08 26.73 -4.87
CA ALA A 141 -8.25 26.44 -6.04
C ALA A 141 -8.52 25.05 -6.62
N VAL A 142 -8.75 24.03 -5.78
CA VAL A 142 -8.89 22.63 -6.22
C VAL A 142 -10.31 22.27 -6.63
N LEU A 143 -11.35 22.76 -5.93
CA LEU A 143 -12.75 22.42 -6.24
C LEU A 143 -13.18 22.78 -7.67
N PRO A 144 -12.78 23.91 -8.28
CA PRO A 144 -13.09 24.20 -9.67
C PRO A 144 -12.52 23.17 -10.65
N CYS A 145 -11.36 22.58 -10.34
CA CYS A 145 -10.72 21.56 -11.18
C CYS A 145 -11.56 20.26 -11.27
N LEU A 146 -12.42 19.98 -10.27
CA LEU A 146 -13.37 18.86 -10.33
C LEU A 146 -14.49 19.06 -11.36
N LYS A 147 -14.71 20.28 -11.85
CA LYS A 147 -15.79 20.61 -12.80
C LYS A 147 -15.26 20.87 -14.21
N GLU A 148 -13.99 20.59 -14.46
CA GLU A 148 -13.36 20.86 -15.74
C GLU A 148 -13.92 19.94 -16.85
N ARG A 149 -14.62 20.56 -17.81
CA ARG A 149 -15.28 19.85 -18.90
C ARG A 149 -14.26 19.30 -19.88
N GLY A 150 -14.41 18.02 -20.24
CA GLY A 150 -13.56 17.38 -21.26
C GLY A 150 -12.14 16.99 -20.82
N ASP A 151 -11.72 17.32 -19.59
CA ASP A 151 -10.41 16.93 -19.04
C ASP A 151 -10.55 16.03 -17.80
N ALA A 152 -10.85 14.74 -18.04
CA ALA A 152 -10.97 13.76 -16.97
C ALA A 152 -9.69 13.59 -16.15
N PRO A 153 -8.47 13.58 -16.74
CA PRO A 153 -7.24 13.57 -15.96
C PRO A 153 -7.13 14.73 -14.95
N THR A 154 -7.53 15.95 -15.30
CA THR A 154 -7.52 17.07 -14.33
C THR A 154 -8.51 16.84 -13.18
N ARG A 155 -9.74 16.40 -13.48
CA ARG A 155 -10.73 16.06 -12.45
C ARG A 155 -10.23 14.97 -11.50
N GLN A 156 -9.63 13.92 -12.06
CA GLN A 156 -9.04 12.82 -11.30
C GLN A 156 -7.94 13.31 -10.34
N HIS A 157 -6.96 14.08 -10.83
CA HIS A 157 -5.88 14.58 -9.98
C HIS A 157 -6.40 15.54 -8.90
N ALA A 158 -7.43 16.33 -9.20
CA ALA A 158 -8.05 17.22 -8.22
C ALA A 158 -8.74 16.42 -7.09
N ALA A 159 -9.44 15.33 -7.42
CA ALA A 159 -10.00 14.43 -6.42
C ALA A 159 -8.92 13.75 -5.57
N GLN A 160 -7.80 13.34 -6.18
CA GLN A 160 -6.64 12.80 -5.44
C GLN A 160 -6.06 13.80 -4.45
N VAL A 161 -5.93 15.08 -4.82
CA VAL A 161 -5.47 16.13 -3.91
C VAL A 161 -6.41 16.23 -2.70
N LEU A 162 -7.73 16.24 -2.92
CA LEU A 162 -8.73 16.32 -1.84
C LEU A 162 -8.65 15.11 -0.90
N ALA A 163 -8.54 13.89 -1.44
CA ALA A 163 -8.40 12.67 -0.64
C ALA A 163 -7.12 12.67 0.21
N ALA A 164 -6.04 13.29 -0.29
CA ALA A 164 -4.73 13.35 0.34
C ALA A 164 -4.55 14.50 1.36
N MET A 165 -5.53 15.41 1.52
CA MET A 165 -5.41 16.55 2.44
C MET A 165 -5.25 16.09 3.91
N GLN A 166 -4.50 16.86 4.69
CA GLN A 166 -4.18 16.52 6.08
C GLN A 166 -5.40 16.63 7.00
N ASP A 167 -6.14 17.72 6.90
CA ASP A 167 -7.21 18.05 7.84
C ASP A 167 -8.55 17.37 7.49
N PRO A 168 -9.50 17.29 8.43
CA PRO A 168 -10.89 16.95 8.12
C PRO A 168 -11.43 17.83 6.98
N LEU A 169 -12.15 17.21 6.04
CA LEU A 169 -12.68 17.89 4.88
C LEU A 169 -14.04 18.53 5.21
N PRO A 170 -14.34 19.74 4.74
CA PRO A 170 -15.63 20.37 4.96
C PRO A 170 -16.73 19.76 4.09
N GLU A 171 -17.97 20.06 4.47
CA GLU A 171 -19.20 19.59 3.83
C GLU A 171 -19.26 19.84 2.31
N GLU A 172 -18.74 20.97 1.83
CA GLU A 172 -18.68 21.28 0.40
C GLU A 172 -17.87 20.26 -0.41
N VAL A 173 -16.84 19.65 0.19
CA VAL A 173 -16.04 18.60 -0.45
C VAL A 173 -16.81 17.29 -0.50
N ARG A 174 -17.61 16.99 0.54
CA ARG A 174 -18.49 15.82 0.58
C ARG A 174 -19.48 15.85 -0.57
N VAL A 175 -20.21 16.96 -0.74
CA VAL A 175 -21.18 17.16 -1.83
C VAL A 175 -20.50 17.07 -3.20
N ALA A 176 -19.31 17.65 -3.35
CA ALA A 176 -18.53 17.54 -4.57
C ALA A 176 -18.16 16.09 -4.87
N ALA A 177 -17.72 15.32 -3.86
CA ALA A 177 -17.33 13.92 -4.01
C ALA A 177 -18.51 13.00 -4.37
N LEU A 178 -19.69 13.20 -3.77
CA LEU A 178 -20.92 12.51 -4.17
C LEU A 178 -21.25 12.75 -5.64
N SER A 179 -21.06 13.98 -6.12
CA SER A 179 -21.28 14.33 -7.53
C SER A 179 -20.32 13.61 -8.49
N LEU A 180 -19.09 13.29 -8.04
CA LEU A 180 -18.10 12.56 -8.85
C LEU A 180 -18.50 11.13 -9.13
N LEU A 181 -19.38 10.53 -8.32
CA LEU A 181 -19.89 9.17 -8.54
C LEU A 181 -20.72 9.04 -9.82
N GLY A 182 -21.23 10.16 -10.36
CA GLY A 182 -21.91 10.22 -11.65
C GLY A 182 -21.01 10.54 -12.85
N ASP A 183 -19.68 10.64 -12.66
CA ASP A 183 -18.78 11.02 -13.76
C ASP A 183 -18.72 9.94 -14.86
N ALA A 184 -18.67 10.40 -16.11
CA ALA A 184 -18.57 9.51 -17.27
C ALA A 184 -17.28 8.66 -17.26
N HIS A 185 -16.20 9.15 -16.64
CA HIS A 185 -14.93 8.45 -16.57
C HIS A 185 -14.77 7.69 -15.25
N ARG A 186 -14.59 6.38 -15.36
CA ARG A 186 -14.41 5.47 -14.21
C ARG A 186 -13.32 5.91 -13.24
N ALA A 187 -12.21 6.46 -13.73
CA ALA A 187 -11.10 6.89 -12.90
C ALA A 187 -11.49 8.07 -12.00
N VAL A 188 -12.36 8.97 -12.49
CA VAL A 188 -12.87 10.09 -11.69
C VAL A 188 -13.86 9.58 -10.63
N ARG A 189 -14.76 8.66 -11.00
CA ARG A 189 -15.67 8.01 -10.04
C ARG A 189 -14.89 7.30 -8.93
N ARG A 190 -13.82 6.58 -9.28
CA ARG A 190 -12.92 5.90 -8.34
C ARG A 190 -12.32 6.86 -7.32
N GLU A 191 -11.78 7.99 -7.77
CA GLU A 191 -11.23 8.98 -6.84
C GLU A 191 -12.33 9.67 -6.01
N GLY A 192 -13.55 9.78 -6.54
CA GLY A 192 -14.73 10.16 -5.75
C GLY A 192 -14.91 9.25 -4.53
N LEU A 193 -14.82 7.92 -4.70
CA LEU A 193 -14.88 6.96 -3.59
C LEU A 193 -13.76 7.18 -2.56
N HIS A 194 -12.54 7.51 -3.01
CA HIS A 194 -11.43 7.83 -2.10
C HIS A 194 -11.65 9.13 -1.30
N VAL A 195 -12.23 10.16 -1.92
CA VAL A 195 -12.62 11.38 -1.19
C VAL A 195 -13.72 11.07 -0.19
N LEU A 196 -14.72 10.26 -0.57
CA LEU A 196 -15.80 9.83 0.31
C LEU A 196 -15.32 9.00 1.51
N ALA A 197 -14.21 8.26 1.37
CA ALA A 197 -13.56 7.56 2.48
C ALA A 197 -13.16 8.48 3.65
N ARG A 198 -13.09 9.80 3.43
CA ARG A 198 -12.81 10.82 4.46
C ARG A 198 -14.04 11.19 5.31
N PHE A 199 -15.22 10.61 5.03
CA PHE A 199 -16.48 10.90 5.70
C PHE A 199 -17.09 9.62 6.33
N PRO A 200 -16.41 9.00 7.32
CA PRO A 200 -16.72 7.65 7.82
C PRO A 200 -18.06 7.46 8.53
N ARG A 201 -18.76 8.54 8.90
CA ARG A 201 -20.00 8.52 9.71
C ARG A 201 -21.18 9.17 9.02
N ASP A 202 -21.06 9.46 7.74
CA ASP A 202 -22.11 10.10 6.97
C ASP A 202 -23.00 9.05 6.30
N GLU A 203 -24.28 8.98 6.68
CA GLU A 203 -25.22 7.98 6.18
C GLU A 203 -25.53 8.12 4.69
N GLU A 204 -25.51 9.34 4.15
CA GLU A 204 -25.67 9.55 2.71
C GLU A 204 -24.45 8.99 1.96
N VAL A 205 -23.24 9.19 2.50
CA VAL A 205 -22.01 8.60 1.95
C VAL A 205 -22.04 7.07 2.00
N LEU A 206 -22.40 6.48 3.15
CA LEU A 206 -22.46 5.02 3.27
C LEU A 206 -23.49 4.40 2.31
N THR A 207 -24.64 5.06 2.14
CA THR A 207 -25.67 4.64 1.18
C THR A 207 -25.19 4.77 -0.26
N ALA A 208 -24.53 5.88 -0.61
CA ALA A 208 -23.96 6.07 -1.93
C ALA A 208 -22.87 5.03 -2.26
N LEU A 209 -22.05 4.63 -1.28
CA LEU A 209 -21.05 3.56 -1.45
C LEU A 209 -21.71 2.20 -1.73
N GLU A 210 -22.79 1.88 -1.02
CA GLU A 210 -23.57 0.66 -1.29
C GLU A 210 -24.21 0.67 -2.67
N GLU A 211 -24.84 1.78 -3.06
CA GLU A 211 -25.43 1.93 -4.39
C GLU A 211 -24.35 1.79 -5.47
N GLN A 212 -23.19 2.42 -5.29
CA GLN A 212 -22.07 2.30 -6.23
C GLN A 212 -21.51 0.89 -6.35
N ALA A 213 -21.47 0.13 -5.25
CA ALA A 213 -21.12 -1.28 -5.30
C ALA A 213 -22.09 -2.10 -6.18
N ILE A 214 -23.33 -1.64 -6.35
CA ILE A 214 -24.34 -2.29 -7.20
C ILE A 214 -24.25 -1.77 -8.64
N VAL A 215 -24.26 -0.45 -8.84
CA VAL A 215 -24.48 0.16 -10.16
C VAL A 215 -23.21 0.38 -10.98
N ASP A 216 -22.04 0.55 -10.36
CA ASP A 216 -20.77 0.80 -11.07
C ASP A 216 -19.90 -0.45 -11.08
N ASP A 217 -20.15 -1.31 -12.05
CA ASP A 217 -19.39 -2.53 -12.32
C ASP A 217 -17.86 -2.29 -12.41
N GLU A 218 -17.41 -1.10 -12.83
CA GLU A 218 -15.99 -0.81 -12.99
C GLU A 218 -15.29 -0.47 -11.67
N ASN A 219 -16.01 0.11 -10.70
CA ASN A 219 -15.48 0.47 -9.39
C ASN A 219 -16.15 -0.29 -8.23
N ARG A 220 -16.96 -1.32 -8.49
CA ARG A 220 -17.63 -2.15 -7.47
C ARG A 220 -16.69 -2.58 -6.35
N ASN A 221 -15.54 -3.15 -6.69
CA ASN A 221 -14.56 -3.61 -5.70
C ASN A 221 -13.98 -2.45 -4.88
N GLU A 222 -13.76 -1.29 -5.50
CA GLU A 222 -13.28 -0.11 -4.79
C GLU A 222 -14.35 0.43 -3.82
N ALA A 223 -15.62 0.47 -4.25
CA ALA A 223 -16.73 0.90 -3.40
C ALA A 223 -16.90 -0.04 -2.21
N LEU A 224 -16.81 -1.36 -2.43
CA LEU A 224 -16.85 -2.37 -1.37
C LEU A 224 -15.63 -2.30 -0.46
N ARG A 225 -14.44 -2.02 -1.00
CA ARG A 225 -13.23 -1.81 -0.21
C ARG A 225 -13.41 -0.61 0.73
N VAL A 226 -13.85 0.53 0.21
CA VAL A 226 -14.12 1.73 1.04
C VAL A 226 -15.23 1.44 2.06
N LEU A 227 -16.35 0.85 1.64
CA LEU A 227 -17.45 0.50 2.54
C LEU A 227 -17.01 -0.45 3.66
N SER A 228 -16.16 -1.44 3.38
CA SER A 228 -15.63 -2.37 4.39
C SER A 228 -14.76 -1.68 5.44
N LEU A 229 -14.05 -0.60 5.05
CA LEU A 229 -13.29 0.21 6.00
C LEU A 229 -14.21 1.05 6.90
N LEU A 230 -15.27 1.63 6.32
CA LEU A 230 -16.15 2.59 7.00
C LEU A 230 -17.28 1.93 7.81
N ALA A 231 -17.97 0.97 7.21
CA ALA A 231 -19.12 0.26 7.77
C ALA A 231 -19.03 -1.26 7.48
N PRO A 232 -18.19 -2.00 8.21
CA PRO A 232 -17.94 -3.42 8.01
C PRO A 232 -19.22 -4.27 7.90
N ALA A 233 -20.20 -4.06 8.79
CA ALA A 233 -21.43 -4.85 8.81
C ALA A 233 -22.28 -4.69 7.53
N ARG A 234 -22.34 -3.46 7.01
CA ARG A 234 -22.99 -3.14 5.72
C ARG A 234 -22.24 -3.81 4.56
N ALA A 235 -20.90 -3.75 4.59
CA ALA A 235 -20.06 -4.34 3.57
C ALA A 235 -20.13 -5.87 3.54
N ILE A 236 -20.13 -6.54 4.69
CA ILE A 236 -20.07 -8.02 4.79
C ILE A 236 -21.19 -8.67 3.99
N THR A 237 -22.42 -8.17 4.12
CA THR A 237 -23.57 -8.69 3.36
C THR A 237 -23.31 -8.63 1.85
N ARG A 238 -22.86 -7.47 1.35
CA ARG A 238 -22.57 -7.28 -0.08
C ARG A 238 -21.35 -8.07 -0.57
N LEU A 239 -20.31 -8.18 0.26
CA LEU A 239 -19.13 -8.96 -0.04
C LEU A 239 -19.46 -10.45 -0.15
N LEU A 240 -20.33 -10.97 0.72
CA LEU A 240 -20.83 -12.35 0.64
C LEU A 240 -21.67 -12.58 -0.62
N GLU A 241 -22.53 -11.62 -1.00
CA GLU A 241 -23.28 -11.66 -2.25
C GLU A 241 -22.33 -11.75 -3.47
N VAL A 242 -21.32 -10.88 -3.53
CA VAL A 242 -20.31 -10.88 -4.61
C VAL A 242 -19.52 -12.19 -4.61
N ALA A 243 -19.07 -12.68 -3.46
CA ALA A 243 -18.39 -13.98 -3.35
C ALA A 243 -19.28 -15.13 -3.85
N SER A 244 -20.56 -15.15 -3.47
CA SER A 244 -21.50 -16.20 -3.90
C SER A 244 -21.72 -16.22 -5.43
N SER A 245 -21.54 -15.08 -6.10
CA SER A 245 -21.73 -14.95 -7.54
C SER A 245 -20.65 -15.65 -8.38
N ALA A 246 -19.54 -16.07 -7.76
CA ALA A 246 -18.49 -16.86 -8.39
C ALA A 246 -18.92 -18.31 -8.68
N ARG A 247 -20.06 -18.76 -8.16
CA ARG A 247 -20.62 -20.09 -8.46
C ARG A 247 -20.98 -20.23 -9.95
N SER A 248 -20.92 -21.47 -10.44
CA SER A 248 -21.44 -21.81 -11.78
C SER A 248 -22.89 -21.36 -11.91
N ARG A 249 -23.18 -20.62 -12.97
CA ARG A 249 -24.54 -20.12 -13.21
C ARG A 249 -25.49 -21.24 -13.60
N ARG A 250 -26.70 -21.17 -13.06
CA ARG A 250 -27.84 -21.99 -13.51
C ARG A 250 -28.63 -21.21 -14.55
N GLN A 251 -29.41 -21.93 -15.35
CA GLN A 251 -30.26 -21.35 -16.40
C GLN A 251 -31.28 -20.32 -15.85
N GLU A 252 -31.58 -20.39 -14.55
CA GLU A 252 -32.54 -19.55 -13.83
C GLU A 252 -31.96 -18.20 -13.34
N ASP A 253 -30.64 -18.00 -13.33
CA ASP A 253 -29.96 -16.84 -12.70
C ASP A 253 -30.09 -15.50 -13.49
N GLY A 254 -30.97 -15.43 -14.49
CA GLY A 254 -31.17 -14.25 -15.35
C GLY A 254 -29.92 -13.86 -16.18
N PRO A 255 -29.94 -12.75 -16.94
CA PRO A 255 -28.76 -12.30 -17.69
C PRO A 255 -27.69 -11.69 -16.75
N PRO A 256 -26.38 -11.88 -17.03
CA PRO A 256 -25.34 -11.32 -16.18
C PRO A 256 -25.20 -9.80 -16.38
N PRO A 257 -24.62 -9.08 -15.40
CA PRO A 257 -24.20 -7.70 -15.57
C PRO A 257 -23.40 -7.53 -16.86
N PRO A 258 -23.52 -6.39 -17.57
CA PRO A 258 -22.81 -6.16 -18.82
C PRO A 258 -21.30 -6.41 -18.73
N SER A 259 -20.67 -6.04 -17.61
CA SER A 259 -19.24 -6.25 -17.33
C SER A 259 -18.81 -7.72 -17.23
N TRP A 260 -19.76 -8.64 -16.98
CA TRP A 260 -19.54 -10.06 -16.85
C TRP A 260 -19.96 -10.85 -18.10
N ARG A 261 -20.35 -10.16 -19.18
CA ARG A 261 -20.71 -10.81 -20.45
C ARG A 261 -19.45 -11.16 -21.24
N GLY A 262 -19.48 -12.31 -21.90
CA GLY A 262 -18.39 -12.80 -22.76
C GLY A 262 -17.36 -13.68 -22.05
N PRO A 263 -16.34 -14.17 -22.79
CA PRO A 263 -15.40 -15.20 -22.30
C PRO A 263 -14.60 -14.78 -21.07
N LEU A 264 -14.31 -13.48 -20.93
CA LEU A 264 -13.55 -12.93 -19.80
C LEU A 264 -14.42 -12.68 -18.56
N GLY A 265 -15.75 -12.73 -18.70
CA GLY A 265 -16.69 -12.40 -17.62
C GLY A 265 -16.77 -13.46 -16.51
N GLU A 266 -16.51 -14.73 -16.82
CA GLU A 266 -16.37 -15.79 -15.81
C GLU A 266 -15.12 -15.60 -14.96
N THR A 267 -14.00 -15.28 -15.61
CA THR A 267 -12.74 -14.99 -14.90
C THR A 267 -12.91 -13.79 -13.98
N ARG A 268 -13.55 -12.72 -14.47
CA ARG A 268 -13.82 -11.51 -13.68
C ARG A 268 -14.73 -11.76 -12.48
N ARG A 269 -15.78 -12.57 -12.63
CA ARG A 269 -16.65 -12.98 -11.51
C ARG A 269 -15.90 -13.71 -10.42
N LEU A 270 -15.06 -14.66 -10.82
CA LEU A 270 -14.23 -15.42 -9.88
C LEU A 270 -13.25 -14.48 -9.16
N GLU A 271 -12.63 -13.57 -9.90
CA GLU A 271 -11.72 -12.55 -9.37
C GLU A 271 -12.39 -11.64 -8.34
N ASP A 272 -13.56 -11.08 -8.70
CA ASP A 272 -14.37 -10.23 -7.81
C ASP A 272 -14.79 -11.00 -6.55
N GLY A 273 -15.19 -12.27 -6.69
CA GLY A 273 -15.55 -13.12 -5.56
C GLY A 273 -14.40 -13.37 -4.61
N LYS A 274 -13.19 -13.66 -5.14
CA LYS A 274 -11.98 -13.81 -4.33
C LYS A 274 -11.56 -12.50 -3.66
N ARG A 275 -11.61 -11.36 -4.37
CA ARG A 275 -11.36 -10.03 -3.77
C ARG A 275 -12.33 -9.73 -2.64
N ALA A 276 -13.60 -10.09 -2.80
CA ALA A 276 -14.60 -9.89 -1.76
C ALA A 276 -14.28 -10.69 -0.49
N LEU A 277 -13.85 -11.95 -0.64
CA LEU A 277 -13.36 -12.77 0.48
C LEU A 277 -12.13 -12.14 1.15
N LEU A 278 -11.17 -11.64 0.38
CA LEU A 278 -9.98 -10.96 0.91
C LEU A 278 -10.33 -9.68 1.69
N PHE A 279 -11.33 -8.91 1.22
CA PHE A 279 -11.82 -7.76 1.99
C PHE A 279 -12.47 -8.19 3.31
N ILE A 280 -13.23 -9.28 3.32
CA ILE A 280 -13.77 -9.87 4.55
C ILE A 280 -12.64 -10.28 5.51
N ALA A 281 -11.59 -10.94 5.03
CA ALA A 281 -10.43 -11.33 5.86
C ALA A 281 -9.78 -10.13 6.54
N ARG A 282 -9.64 -9.00 5.84
CA ARG A 282 -9.03 -7.76 6.36
C ARG A 282 -9.85 -7.08 7.46
N LEU A 283 -11.12 -7.44 7.64
CA LEU A 283 -11.93 -6.94 8.75
C LEU A 283 -11.46 -7.49 10.10
N GLY A 284 -10.68 -8.59 10.10
CA GLY A 284 -10.19 -9.24 11.30
C GLY A 284 -11.36 -9.67 12.19
N VAL A 285 -11.32 -9.28 13.47
CA VAL A 285 -12.41 -9.54 14.42
C VAL A 285 -13.76 -9.05 13.91
N ARG A 286 -13.81 -7.90 13.22
CA ARG A 286 -15.08 -7.34 12.71
C ARG A 286 -15.70 -8.19 11.60
N GLY A 287 -14.93 -9.11 11.00
CA GLY A 287 -15.40 -10.10 10.03
C GLY A 287 -16.04 -11.34 10.66
N ALA A 288 -16.04 -11.44 12.00
CA ALA A 288 -16.62 -12.55 12.77
C ALA A 288 -18.03 -12.99 12.32
N GLU A 289 -18.91 -12.02 12.08
CA GLU A 289 -20.29 -12.27 11.65
C GLU A 289 -20.39 -12.98 10.29
N ALA A 290 -19.32 -12.93 9.48
CA ALA A 290 -19.25 -13.62 8.20
C ALA A 290 -18.93 -15.12 8.33
N LEU A 291 -18.49 -15.62 9.49
CA LEU A 291 -18.01 -17.01 9.64
C LEU A 291 -19.06 -18.06 9.24
N ALA A 292 -20.30 -17.92 9.69
CA ALA A 292 -21.38 -18.85 9.34
C ALA A 292 -21.73 -18.80 7.84
N PRO A 293 -21.99 -17.63 7.22
CA PRO A 293 -22.17 -17.52 5.77
C PRO A 293 -20.98 -18.02 4.95
N LEU A 294 -19.74 -17.80 5.43
CA LEU A 294 -18.53 -18.27 4.78
C LEU A 294 -18.48 -19.80 4.71
N ASP A 295 -18.83 -20.52 5.79
CA ASP A 295 -18.84 -22.00 5.77
C ASP A 295 -19.78 -22.56 4.68
N ALA A 296 -20.88 -21.85 4.37
CA ALA A 296 -21.78 -22.23 3.28
C ALA A 296 -21.14 -22.06 1.89
N LEU A 297 -20.28 -21.06 1.71
CA LEU A 297 -19.56 -20.80 0.45
C LEU A 297 -18.49 -21.85 0.13
N ARG A 298 -18.11 -22.71 1.09
CA ARG A 298 -17.20 -23.84 0.84
C ARG A 298 -17.76 -24.86 -0.15
N SER A 299 -19.09 -24.88 -0.34
CA SER A 299 -19.74 -25.67 -1.39
C SER A 299 -19.39 -25.21 -2.81
N VAL A 300 -18.86 -23.99 -2.96
CA VAL A 300 -18.31 -23.48 -4.21
C VAL A 300 -16.85 -23.91 -4.31
N GLU A 301 -16.59 -25.01 -5.03
CA GLU A 301 -15.29 -25.68 -5.11
C GLU A 301 -14.12 -24.71 -5.38
N VAL A 302 -14.28 -23.79 -6.33
CA VAL A 302 -13.26 -22.80 -6.73
C VAL A 302 -12.94 -21.75 -5.65
N LEU A 303 -13.81 -21.59 -4.65
CA LEU A 303 -13.62 -20.66 -3.53
C LEU A 303 -13.21 -21.38 -2.24
N ALA A 304 -13.41 -22.69 -2.11
CA ALA A 304 -13.22 -23.41 -0.86
C ALA A 304 -11.84 -23.16 -0.19
N PRO A 305 -10.70 -23.18 -0.91
CA PRO A 305 -9.40 -22.88 -0.29
C PRO A 305 -9.28 -21.44 0.23
N TYR A 306 -9.89 -20.48 -0.48
CA TYR A 306 -9.91 -19.08 -0.07
C TYR A 306 -10.79 -18.87 1.16
N VAL A 307 -11.96 -19.51 1.17
CA VAL A 307 -12.87 -19.46 2.31
C VAL A 307 -12.20 -19.99 3.57
N ASP A 308 -11.58 -21.17 3.51
CA ASP A 308 -10.90 -21.77 4.66
C ASP A 308 -9.82 -20.83 5.22
N ALA A 309 -9.06 -20.19 4.33
CA ALA A 309 -7.98 -19.29 4.72
C ALA A 309 -8.50 -17.95 5.29
N VAL A 310 -9.59 -17.40 4.74
CA VAL A 310 -10.26 -16.19 5.27
C VAL A 310 -10.83 -16.46 6.66
N MET A 311 -11.42 -17.63 6.86
CA MET A 311 -11.92 -18.05 8.17
C MET A 311 -10.77 -18.22 9.17
N ASP A 312 -9.61 -18.75 8.74
CA ASP A 312 -8.41 -18.82 9.58
C ASP A 312 -7.89 -17.43 9.94
N ASP A 313 -7.88 -16.47 8.99
CA ASP A 313 -7.47 -15.09 9.24
C ASP A 313 -8.38 -14.38 10.26
N ILE A 314 -9.71 -14.54 10.14
CA ILE A 314 -10.69 -14.03 11.13
C ILE A 314 -10.51 -14.70 12.48
N THR A 315 -10.41 -16.03 12.51
CA THR A 315 -10.28 -16.81 13.74
C THR A 315 -9.00 -16.45 14.50
N ARG A 316 -7.88 -16.26 13.78
CA ARG A 316 -6.61 -15.80 14.34
C ARG A 316 -6.74 -14.40 14.93
N ALA A 317 -7.49 -13.50 14.28
CA ALA A 317 -7.75 -12.16 14.80
C ALA A 317 -8.61 -12.18 16.08
N VAL A 318 -9.63 -13.04 16.14
CA VAL A 318 -10.45 -13.27 17.33
C VAL A 318 -9.59 -13.79 18.48
N LEU A 319 -8.75 -14.81 18.24
CA LEU A 319 -7.81 -15.33 19.23
C LEU A 319 -6.87 -14.25 19.75
N ARG A 320 -6.29 -13.45 18.85
CA ARG A 320 -5.39 -12.36 19.23
C ARG A 320 -6.08 -11.31 20.13
N GLN A 321 -7.35 -11.02 19.88
CA GLN A 321 -8.12 -10.07 20.72
C GLN A 321 -8.46 -10.68 22.09
N GLN A 322 -8.74 -11.97 22.15
CA GLN A 322 -9.10 -12.69 23.38
C GLN A 322 -7.87 -13.25 24.12
N ALA A 323 -6.67 -13.04 23.59
CA ALA A 323 -5.46 -13.64 24.12
C ALA A 323 -5.19 -13.18 25.56
N PRO A 324 -4.78 -14.09 26.45
CA PRO A 324 -4.39 -13.71 27.80
C PRO A 324 -3.16 -12.79 27.76
N PRO A 325 -2.94 -11.95 28.79
CA PRO A 325 -1.72 -11.16 28.92
C PRO A 325 -0.48 -12.05 28.81
N LEU A 326 0.57 -11.50 28.18
CA LEU A 326 1.84 -12.23 28.07
C LEU A 326 2.41 -12.54 29.46
N ARG A 327 2.92 -13.75 29.59
CA ARG A 327 3.58 -14.26 30.79
C ARG A 327 4.97 -13.64 30.95
N THR A 328 5.04 -12.52 31.66
CA THR A 328 6.28 -11.73 31.84
C THR A 328 7.37 -12.51 32.58
N ASP A 329 7.00 -13.51 33.38
CA ASP A 329 7.92 -14.47 34.02
C ASP A 329 8.79 -15.21 33.00
N ARG A 330 8.28 -15.41 31.78
CA ARG A 330 8.99 -16.11 30.70
C ARG A 330 9.85 -15.20 29.84
N PHE A 331 9.87 -13.88 30.08
CA PHE A 331 10.69 -12.96 29.28
C PHE A 331 12.20 -13.19 29.44
N GLN A 332 12.61 -13.82 30.54
CA GLN A 332 13.99 -14.23 30.78
C GLN A 332 14.37 -15.54 30.06
N GLU A 333 13.39 -16.25 29.48
CA GLU A 333 13.70 -17.43 28.68
C GLU A 333 14.48 -17.02 27.42
N PRO A 334 15.51 -17.78 27.01
CA PRO A 334 16.43 -17.39 25.96
C PRO A 334 15.75 -16.91 24.65
N LEU A 335 14.72 -17.61 24.19
CA LEU A 335 13.98 -17.24 22.98
C LEU A 335 13.17 -15.95 23.15
N CYS A 336 12.48 -15.80 24.29
CA CYS A 336 11.72 -14.58 24.57
C CYS A 336 12.65 -13.36 24.70
N ALA A 337 13.78 -13.53 25.38
CA ALA A 337 14.80 -12.49 25.51
C ALA A 337 15.38 -12.09 24.13
N ALA A 338 15.64 -13.06 23.25
CA ALA A 338 16.10 -12.78 21.88
C ALA A 338 15.05 -12.02 21.06
N LEU A 339 13.77 -12.43 21.14
CA LEU A 339 12.67 -11.73 20.46
C LEU A 339 12.47 -10.29 20.95
N LEU A 340 12.72 -10.04 22.23
CA LEU A 340 12.61 -8.72 22.87
C LEU A 340 13.89 -7.88 22.77
N THR A 341 14.94 -8.40 22.14
CA THR A 341 16.21 -7.67 22.00
C THR A 341 16.03 -6.48 21.07
N ASP A 342 16.47 -5.31 21.50
CA ASP A 342 16.42 -4.10 20.69
C ASP A 342 17.30 -4.22 19.45
N VAL A 343 16.70 -3.93 18.29
CA VAL A 343 17.42 -3.86 17.02
C VAL A 343 18.15 -2.53 16.92
N ALA A 344 19.45 -2.58 16.63
CA ALA A 344 20.28 -1.39 16.40
C ALA A 344 19.95 -0.76 15.04
N TRP A 345 18.99 0.17 15.02
CA TRP A 345 18.56 0.83 13.79
C TRP A 345 19.60 1.85 13.29
N PRO A 346 19.87 1.93 11.98
CA PRO A 346 20.85 2.85 11.42
C PRO A 346 20.40 4.30 11.61
N ALA A 347 21.35 5.16 12.02
CA ALA A 347 21.12 6.60 12.17
C ALA A 347 21.27 7.35 10.83
N GLU A 348 22.05 6.80 9.89
CA GLU A 348 22.33 7.40 8.59
C GLU A 348 21.35 6.92 7.51
N ARG A 349 21.01 7.81 6.56
CA ARG A 349 20.03 7.51 5.49
C ARG A 349 20.56 6.59 4.38
N THR A 350 21.88 6.37 4.33
CA THR A 350 22.55 5.63 3.25
C THR A 350 22.59 4.12 3.45
N GLU A 351 22.34 3.64 4.67
CA GLU A 351 22.30 2.21 4.98
C GLU A 351 20.90 1.64 4.72
N GLU A 352 20.84 0.45 4.13
CA GLU A 352 19.59 -0.27 3.88
C GLU A 352 18.99 -0.76 5.22
N PRO A 353 17.86 -0.18 5.71
CA PRO A 353 17.41 -0.41 7.08
C PRO A 353 16.99 -1.85 7.39
N SER A 354 16.61 -2.60 6.37
CA SER A 354 16.26 -4.02 6.50
C SER A 354 17.47 -4.90 6.84
N LEU A 355 18.71 -4.47 6.53
CA LEU A 355 19.93 -5.20 6.89
C LEU A 355 20.21 -5.15 8.40
N ALA A 356 19.70 -4.15 9.12
CA ALA A 356 19.83 -4.05 10.57
C ALA A 356 19.15 -5.21 11.32
N LEU A 357 18.19 -5.88 10.67
CA LEU A 357 17.51 -7.05 11.24
C LEU A 357 18.35 -8.33 11.18
N ARG A 358 19.40 -8.39 10.37
CA ARG A 358 20.14 -9.63 10.13
C ARG A 358 20.77 -10.22 11.41
N PRO A 359 21.51 -9.47 12.24
CA PRO A 359 22.07 -10.03 13.48
C PRO A 359 20.98 -10.54 14.44
N TRP A 360 19.84 -9.85 14.47
CA TRP A 360 18.69 -10.26 15.27
C TRP A 360 18.08 -11.56 14.74
N LEU A 361 17.88 -11.70 13.43
CA LEU A 361 17.38 -12.93 12.80
C LEU A 361 18.33 -14.12 12.99
N GLU A 362 19.64 -13.89 12.85
CA GLU A 362 20.67 -14.91 13.11
C GLU A 362 20.61 -15.41 14.57
N SER A 363 20.33 -14.52 15.53
CA SER A 363 20.13 -14.89 16.93
C SER A 363 18.88 -15.76 17.15
N LEU A 364 17.81 -15.54 16.38
CA LEU A 364 16.58 -16.31 16.47
C LEU A 364 16.70 -17.68 15.79
N ALA A 365 17.39 -17.75 14.65
CA ALA A 365 17.63 -19.01 13.93
C ALA A 365 18.40 -20.04 14.78
N ALA A 366 19.19 -19.58 15.77
CA ALA A 366 19.90 -20.44 16.70
C ALA A 366 18.98 -21.32 17.58
N PHE A 367 17.70 -20.97 17.71
CA PHE A 367 16.71 -21.75 18.47
C PHE A 367 16.06 -22.90 17.68
N GLY A 368 16.47 -23.10 16.42
CA GLY A 368 16.09 -24.25 15.61
C GLY A 368 15.01 -23.94 14.57
N THR A 369 14.74 -24.93 13.72
CA THR A 369 13.92 -24.80 12.51
C THR A 369 12.49 -24.34 12.79
N GLU A 370 11.84 -24.79 13.88
CA GLU A 370 10.47 -24.34 14.17
C GLU A 370 10.41 -22.82 14.38
N VAL A 371 11.39 -22.24 15.08
CA VAL A 371 11.49 -20.78 15.30
C VAL A 371 11.74 -20.07 13.97
N GLU A 372 12.70 -20.57 13.18
CA GLU A 372 13.04 -20.03 11.86
C GLU A 372 11.81 -19.98 10.94
N VAL A 373 11.06 -21.08 10.82
CA VAL A 373 9.85 -21.16 9.99
C VAL A 373 8.74 -20.25 10.53
N ARG A 374 8.56 -20.14 11.85
CA ARG A 374 7.57 -19.23 12.45
C ARG A 374 7.88 -17.76 12.16
N VAL A 375 9.15 -17.36 12.26
CA VAL A 375 9.60 -15.99 11.94
C VAL A 375 9.35 -15.69 10.45
N ALA A 376 9.75 -16.60 9.57
CA ALA A 376 9.55 -16.45 8.13
C ALA A 376 8.04 -16.39 7.77
N LEU A 377 7.22 -17.24 8.38
CA LEU A 377 5.77 -17.26 8.19
C LEU A 377 5.12 -15.94 8.61
N ALA A 378 5.50 -15.39 9.76
CA ALA A 378 4.97 -14.11 10.25
C ALA A 378 5.33 -12.95 9.30
N ALA A 379 6.58 -12.91 8.82
CA ALA A 379 7.02 -11.92 7.83
C ALA A 379 6.26 -12.05 6.50
N ALA A 380 6.10 -13.27 5.98
CA ALA A 380 5.39 -13.54 4.74
C ALA A 380 3.89 -13.18 4.84
N ARG A 381 3.21 -13.58 5.93
CA ARG A 381 1.81 -13.22 6.18
C ARG A 381 1.57 -11.72 6.22
N ARG A 382 2.52 -10.96 6.77
CA ARG A 382 2.40 -9.49 6.88
C ARG A 382 2.23 -8.81 5.51
N VAL A 383 2.82 -9.39 4.47
CA VAL A 383 2.86 -8.83 3.11
C VAL A 383 2.03 -9.62 2.09
N LEU A 384 1.54 -10.81 2.44
CA LEU A 384 0.77 -11.70 1.56
C LEU A 384 -0.37 -10.96 0.82
N TRP A 385 -1.08 -10.08 1.53
CA TRP A 385 -2.20 -9.32 0.97
C TRP A 385 -1.82 -8.43 -0.23
N LEU A 386 -0.57 -7.99 -0.34
CA LEU A 386 -0.10 -7.16 -1.45
C LEU A 386 -0.15 -7.96 -2.76
N TRP A 387 0.23 -9.24 -2.71
CA TRP A 387 0.09 -10.15 -3.83
C TRP A 387 -1.37 -10.42 -4.15
N GLU A 388 -2.14 -10.81 -3.15
CA GLU A 388 -3.52 -11.28 -3.33
C GLU A 388 -4.48 -10.19 -3.80
N SER A 389 -4.18 -8.93 -3.51
CA SER A 389 -4.96 -7.80 -4.02
C SER A 389 -4.83 -7.61 -5.53
N GLN A 390 -3.66 -7.90 -6.09
CA GLN A 390 -3.33 -7.69 -7.50
C GLN A 390 -3.58 -8.94 -8.33
N ASP A 391 -3.20 -10.10 -7.81
CA ASP A 391 -3.27 -11.38 -8.49
C ASP A 391 -4.14 -12.40 -7.71
N PRO A 392 -5.41 -12.10 -7.36
CA PRO A 392 -6.27 -12.99 -6.57
C PRO A 392 -6.58 -14.32 -7.27
N ASN A 393 -6.35 -14.45 -8.58
CA ASN A 393 -6.50 -15.72 -9.29
C ASN A 393 -5.27 -16.63 -9.17
N ASN A 394 -4.13 -16.09 -8.75
CA ASN A 394 -2.92 -16.83 -8.51
C ASN A 394 -2.77 -17.11 -7.00
N ASP A 395 -3.21 -18.31 -6.60
CA ASP A 395 -3.30 -18.71 -5.20
C ASP A 395 -2.05 -19.38 -4.63
N TRP A 396 -0.96 -19.49 -5.41
CA TRP A 396 0.28 -20.16 -5.00
C TRP A 396 0.82 -19.61 -3.68
N SER A 397 0.89 -18.28 -3.53
CA SER A 397 1.34 -17.63 -2.30
C SER A 397 0.49 -17.99 -1.07
N ARG A 398 -0.84 -18.03 -1.21
CA ARG A 398 -1.75 -18.41 -0.12
C ARG A 398 -1.61 -19.90 0.23
N ARG A 399 -1.57 -20.76 -0.79
CA ARG A 399 -1.38 -22.21 -0.62
C ARG A 399 -0.06 -22.53 0.06
N ALA A 400 1.00 -21.78 -0.24
CA ALA A 400 2.30 -21.87 0.41
C ALA A 400 2.24 -21.53 1.90
N VAL A 401 1.63 -20.40 2.27
CA VAL A 401 1.41 -20.04 3.68
C VAL A 401 0.58 -21.10 4.41
N MET A 402 -0.48 -21.63 3.80
CA MET A 402 -1.28 -22.71 4.37
C MET A 402 -0.51 -24.03 4.52
N ALA A 403 0.40 -24.34 3.59
CA ALA A 403 1.24 -25.53 3.68
C ALA A 403 2.25 -25.41 4.83
N MET A 404 2.81 -24.22 5.05
CA MET A 404 3.69 -23.93 6.19
C MET A 404 2.93 -24.07 7.53
N ASP A 405 1.68 -23.62 7.60
CA ASP A 405 0.82 -23.85 8.77
C ASP A 405 0.63 -25.32 9.07
N ARG A 406 0.32 -26.13 8.04
CA ARG A 406 0.17 -27.58 8.18
C ARG A 406 1.46 -28.22 8.69
N TRP A 407 2.60 -27.84 8.13
CA TRP A 407 3.91 -28.34 8.57
C TRP A 407 4.20 -27.97 10.04
N LEU A 408 3.90 -26.74 10.48
CA LEU A 408 4.08 -26.32 11.88
C LEU A 408 3.10 -27.03 12.84
N CYS A 409 1.92 -27.42 12.37
CA CYS A 409 0.98 -28.23 13.15
C CYS A 409 1.45 -29.68 13.29
N GLU A 410 1.93 -30.28 12.20
CA GLU A 410 2.36 -31.67 12.11
C GLU A 410 3.60 -31.79 11.21
N PRO A 411 4.81 -31.62 11.78
CA PRO A 411 6.04 -31.67 10.99
C PRO A 411 6.27 -33.07 10.41
N SER A 412 6.24 -33.20 9.08
CA SER A 412 6.50 -34.44 8.36
C SER A 412 7.25 -34.17 7.04
N GLU A 413 7.91 -35.18 6.49
CA GLU A 413 8.55 -35.08 5.17
C GLU A 413 7.53 -34.81 4.06
N GLU A 414 6.32 -35.37 4.18
CA GLU A 414 5.22 -35.12 3.25
C GLU A 414 4.77 -33.66 3.26
N HIS A 415 4.53 -33.09 4.45
CA HIS A 415 4.17 -31.68 4.58
C HIS A 415 5.31 -30.76 4.12
N ALA A 416 6.57 -31.14 4.36
CA ALA A 416 7.73 -30.40 3.87
C ALA A 416 7.86 -30.44 2.34
N ALA A 417 7.62 -31.60 1.72
CA ALA A 417 7.58 -31.75 0.27
C ALA A 417 6.45 -30.90 -0.34
N GLN A 418 5.28 -30.88 0.30
CA GLN A 418 4.16 -30.04 -0.10
C GLN A 418 4.54 -28.55 -0.08
N VAL A 419 5.17 -28.06 1.00
CA VAL A 419 5.67 -26.68 1.09
C VAL A 419 6.64 -26.36 -0.05
N ALA A 420 7.57 -27.27 -0.34
CA ALA A 420 8.54 -27.09 -1.42
C ALA A 420 7.87 -27.05 -2.82
N GLU A 421 6.84 -27.87 -3.04
CA GLU A 421 6.08 -27.91 -4.29
C GLU A 421 5.31 -26.60 -4.51
N VAL A 422 4.47 -26.19 -3.54
CA VAL A 422 3.63 -25.00 -3.71
C VAL A 422 4.41 -23.69 -3.59
N GLY A 423 5.53 -23.70 -2.88
CA GLY A 423 6.42 -22.54 -2.72
C GLY A 423 7.29 -22.27 -3.94
N ASN A 424 7.42 -23.24 -4.87
CA ASN A 424 8.23 -23.11 -6.07
C ASN A 424 7.48 -22.38 -7.20
N PHE A 425 7.13 -21.12 -6.97
CA PHE A 425 6.50 -20.26 -7.97
C PHE A 425 7.37 -19.04 -8.26
N THR A 426 7.31 -18.54 -9.50
CA THR A 426 8.02 -17.34 -9.94
C THR A 426 7.01 -16.25 -10.27
N PRO A 427 6.98 -15.13 -9.53
CA PRO A 427 6.10 -14.01 -9.87
C PRO A 427 6.49 -13.38 -11.21
N SER A 428 5.51 -12.88 -11.96
CA SER A 428 5.75 -12.20 -13.23
C SER A 428 6.49 -10.87 -13.02
N GLN A 429 7.42 -10.55 -13.90
CA GLN A 429 8.10 -9.24 -13.91
C GLN A 429 7.15 -8.05 -14.21
N PHE A 430 5.95 -8.35 -14.71
CA PHE A 430 4.91 -7.35 -14.97
C PHE A 430 4.03 -7.04 -13.75
N CYS A 431 4.19 -7.77 -12.64
CA CYS A 431 3.52 -7.44 -11.38
C CYS A 431 4.01 -6.09 -10.85
N ALA A 432 3.22 -5.43 -10.00
CA ALA A 432 3.70 -4.23 -9.33
C ALA A 432 4.85 -4.58 -8.36
N PRO A 433 5.75 -3.62 -8.08
CA PRO A 433 6.94 -3.85 -7.26
C PRO A 433 6.67 -4.46 -5.87
N ASP A 434 5.55 -4.08 -5.26
CA ASP A 434 5.12 -4.54 -3.94
C ASP A 434 4.60 -5.98 -3.97
N ALA A 435 3.69 -6.30 -4.90
CA ALA A 435 3.21 -7.67 -5.10
C ALA A 435 4.35 -8.62 -5.48
N PHE A 436 5.24 -8.20 -6.38
CA PHE A 436 6.42 -8.97 -6.77
C PHE A 436 7.30 -9.32 -5.55
N SER A 437 7.61 -8.32 -4.72
CA SER A 437 8.41 -8.53 -3.51
C SER A 437 7.67 -9.35 -2.44
N ALA A 438 6.35 -9.23 -2.34
CA ALA A 438 5.54 -10.04 -1.43
C ALA A 438 5.52 -11.52 -1.83
N ALA A 439 5.39 -11.82 -3.11
CA ALA A 439 5.51 -13.17 -3.66
C ALA A 439 6.88 -13.80 -3.33
N TRP A 440 7.97 -13.05 -3.53
CA TRP A 440 9.31 -13.52 -3.16
C TRP A 440 9.48 -13.73 -1.66
N ALA A 441 8.87 -12.87 -0.82
CA ALA A 441 8.90 -13.08 0.63
C ALA A 441 8.29 -14.44 1.02
N VAL A 442 7.16 -14.83 0.39
CA VAL A 442 6.54 -16.14 0.60
C VAL A 442 7.41 -17.28 0.05
N ASN A 443 7.98 -17.14 -1.15
CA ASN A 443 8.88 -18.14 -1.74
C ASN A 443 10.10 -18.42 -0.84
N TYR A 444 10.79 -17.37 -0.37
CA TYR A 444 11.90 -17.51 0.57
C TYR A 444 11.48 -18.09 1.92
N ALA A 445 10.28 -17.78 2.40
CA ALA A 445 9.75 -18.37 3.62
C ALA A 445 9.58 -19.89 3.50
N CYS A 446 9.14 -20.40 2.34
CA CYS A 446 9.11 -21.83 2.06
C CYS A 446 10.51 -22.48 2.10
N GLY A 447 11.56 -21.72 1.73
CA GLY A 447 12.95 -22.16 1.82
C GLY A 447 13.44 -22.41 3.25
N CYS A 448 12.77 -21.89 4.27
CA CYS A 448 13.09 -22.14 5.68
C CYS A 448 12.59 -23.51 6.17
N VAL A 449 11.70 -24.18 5.42
CA VAL A 449 11.21 -25.52 5.76
C VAL A 449 12.21 -26.57 5.27
N PRO A 450 12.60 -27.57 6.11
CA PRO A 450 13.62 -28.55 5.74
C PRO A 450 13.22 -29.37 4.51
N ARG A 451 14.09 -29.45 3.51
CA ARG A 451 13.86 -30.34 2.36
C ARG A 451 14.12 -31.80 2.72
N PRO A 452 13.27 -32.76 2.28
CA PRO A 452 13.41 -34.19 2.57
C PRO A 452 14.74 -34.83 2.11
N SER A 453 15.44 -34.24 1.13
CA SER A 453 16.58 -34.90 0.44
C SER A 453 17.88 -34.08 0.36
N ALA A 454 18.00 -32.95 1.07
CA ALA A 454 19.25 -32.16 1.07
C ALA A 454 20.20 -32.62 2.21
N PRO A 455 21.47 -32.99 1.91
CA PRO A 455 22.44 -33.34 2.95
C PRO A 455 22.65 -32.17 3.92
N VAL A 456 22.75 -32.48 5.22
CA VAL A 456 22.84 -31.50 6.32
C VAL A 456 23.98 -30.49 6.11
N ALA A 457 25.06 -30.89 5.42
CA ALA A 457 26.24 -30.07 5.16
C ALA A 457 26.08 -29.05 4.00
N SER A 458 25.11 -29.21 3.09
CA SER A 458 24.90 -28.27 1.96
C SER A 458 23.92 -27.14 2.28
N ARG A 459 23.33 -27.12 3.50
CA ARG A 459 22.27 -26.18 3.90
C ARG A 459 22.76 -24.75 4.22
N ARG A 460 24.06 -24.55 4.42
CA ARG A 460 24.63 -23.25 4.84
C ARG A 460 25.38 -22.49 3.74
N THR A 461 25.57 -23.10 2.57
CA THR A 461 26.46 -22.55 1.53
C THR A 461 25.75 -21.84 0.38
N GLU A 462 24.42 -21.90 0.27
CA GLU A 462 23.69 -21.19 -0.79
C GLU A 462 22.42 -20.53 -0.21
N GLU A 463 22.56 -19.23 0.10
CA GLU A 463 21.52 -18.26 0.50
C GLU A 463 20.92 -18.41 1.91
N ASP A 464 20.79 -17.29 2.64
CA ASP A 464 20.09 -17.16 3.92
C ASP A 464 18.59 -16.93 3.64
N PRO A 465 17.74 -17.98 3.66
CA PRO A 465 16.34 -17.85 3.24
C PRO A 465 15.53 -16.98 4.20
N LEU A 466 15.86 -17.00 5.50
CA LEU A 466 15.20 -16.19 6.51
C LEU A 466 15.47 -14.71 6.29
N GLY A 467 16.75 -14.33 6.13
CA GLY A 467 17.14 -12.96 5.82
C GLY A 467 16.55 -12.47 4.50
N ALA A 468 16.55 -13.32 3.46
CA ALA A 468 15.95 -13.01 2.16
C ALA A 468 14.43 -12.79 2.24
N CYS A 469 13.71 -13.62 3.00
CA CYS A 469 12.28 -13.48 3.27
C CYS A 469 11.95 -12.13 3.92
N VAL A 470 12.63 -11.82 5.03
CA VAL A 470 12.39 -10.57 5.79
C VAL A 470 12.76 -9.34 4.96
N HIS A 471 13.88 -9.39 4.23
CA HIS A 471 14.28 -8.32 3.33
C HIS A 471 13.25 -8.09 2.20
N ALA A 472 12.74 -9.17 1.58
CA ALA A 472 11.71 -9.09 0.56
C ALA A 472 10.39 -8.51 1.11
N ALA A 473 9.99 -8.88 2.33
CA ALA A 473 8.83 -8.30 3.00
C ALA A 473 9.00 -6.78 3.25
N CYS A 474 10.19 -6.34 3.68
CA CYS A 474 10.49 -4.92 3.86
C CYS A 474 10.42 -4.13 2.54
N ARG A 475 10.90 -4.73 1.44
CA ARG A 475 10.79 -4.16 0.09
C ARG A 475 9.34 -4.05 -0.38
N ALA A 476 8.54 -5.08 -0.13
CA ALA A 476 7.13 -5.10 -0.49
C ALA A 476 6.37 -3.92 0.14
N LEU A 477 6.50 -3.72 1.46
CA LEU A 477 5.86 -2.59 2.16
C LEU A 477 6.38 -1.20 1.75
N SER A 478 7.60 -1.13 1.19
CA SER A 478 8.21 0.11 0.69
C SER A 478 8.06 0.30 -0.82
N ARG A 479 7.32 -0.58 -1.53
CA ARG A 479 7.15 -0.60 -2.99
C ARG A 479 8.47 -0.61 -3.77
N ARG A 480 9.50 -1.23 -3.21
CA ARG A 480 10.78 -1.45 -3.90
C ARG A 480 10.78 -2.84 -4.50
N SER A 481 11.45 -3.00 -5.64
CA SER A 481 11.70 -4.29 -6.28
C SER A 481 13.20 -4.46 -6.51
N VAL A 482 13.64 -5.72 -6.61
CA VAL A 482 15.01 -6.08 -6.99
C VAL A 482 15.27 -5.81 -8.46
N ILE A 483 14.20 -5.74 -9.26
CA ILE A 483 14.28 -5.53 -10.70
C ILE A 483 14.09 -4.04 -10.96
N THR A 484 15.04 -3.43 -11.68
CA THR A 484 15.02 -2.02 -12.11
C THR A 484 13.84 -1.65 -13.02
N PHE A 485 13.06 -2.63 -13.48
CA PHE A 485 12.01 -2.50 -14.48
C PHE A 485 10.70 -3.21 -14.11
N ALA A 486 10.33 -3.33 -12.83
CA ALA A 486 8.97 -3.77 -12.51
C ALA A 486 7.97 -2.76 -13.12
N LEU A 487 7.24 -3.19 -14.16
CA LEU A 487 6.40 -2.32 -15.01
C LEU A 487 4.96 -2.18 -14.51
N GLY A 488 4.54 -3.02 -13.56
CA GLY A 488 3.19 -3.00 -13.01
C GLY A 488 2.93 -1.79 -12.10
N ALA A 489 1.72 -1.26 -12.13
CA ALA A 489 1.25 -0.25 -11.19
C ALA A 489 0.49 -0.92 -10.04
N SER A 490 0.79 -0.54 -8.79
CA SER A 490 0.03 -1.02 -7.64
C SER A 490 -1.41 -0.53 -7.71
N GLU A 491 -2.37 -1.44 -7.60
CA GLU A 491 -3.79 -1.09 -7.56
C GLU A 491 -4.25 -0.55 -6.21
N GLU A 492 -3.47 -0.78 -5.13
CA GLU A 492 -3.82 -0.31 -3.79
C GLU A 492 -3.28 1.09 -3.47
N SER A 493 -4.05 1.84 -2.68
CA SER A 493 -3.86 3.27 -2.40
C SER A 493 -3.06 3.67 -1.15
N PRO A 494 -2.59 2.79 -0.22
CA PRO A 494 -1.73 3.30 0.84
C PRO A 494 -0.41 3.78 0.23
N GLU A 495 0.08 4.94 0.66
CA GLU A 495 1.43 5.37 0.33
C GLU A 495 2.44 4.31 0.81
N PRO A 496 3.49 4.02 0.01
CA PRO A 496 4.53 3.11 0.45
C PRO A 496 5.14 3.60 1.77
N LEU A 497 5.42 2.67 2.67
CA LEU A 497 6.17 3.00 3.88
C LEU A 497 7.60 3.37 3.48
N SER A 498 8.20 4.32 4.20
CA SER A 498 9.63 4.56 4.03
C SER A 498 10.42 3.30 4.44
N PRO A 499 11.60 3.03 3.85
CA PRO A 499 12.37 1.83 4.16
C PRO A 499 12.64 1.59 5.67
N PRO A 500 12.91 2.61 6.51
CA PRO A 500 13.03 2.41 7.96
C PRO A 500 11.71 2.01 8.64
N VAL A 501 10.59 2.58 8.18
CA VAL A 501 9.27 2.28 8.72
C VAL A 501 8.82 0.88 8.30
N SER A 502 9.11 0.47 7.05
CA SER A 502 8.81 -0.89 6.61
C SER A 502 9.59 -1.95 7.38
N ALA A 503 10.89 -1.72 7.65
CA ALA A 503 11.69 -2.65 8.44
C ALA A 503 11.17 -2.81 9.88
N ARG A 504 10.80 -1.69 10.53
CA ARG A 504 10.17 -1.71 11.86
C ARG A 504 8.81 -2.40 11.87
N GLU A 505 8.03 -2.22 10.81
CA GLU A 505 6.71 -2.85 10.66
C GLU A 505 6.83 -4.37 10.51
N VAL A 506 7.78 -4.86 9.71
CA VAL A 506 8.04 -6.31 9.59
C VAL A 506 8.57 -6.89 10.90
N HIS A 507 9.52 -6.22 11.56
CA HIS A 507 10.02 -6.61 12.87
C HIS A 507 8.88 -6.74 13.89
N ARG A 508 8.02 -5.73 13.97
CA ARG A 508 6.84 -5.75 14.84
C ARG A 508 5.92 -6.91 14.52
N ALA A 509 5.62 -7.15 13.24
CA ALA A 509 4.75 -8.24 12.82
C ALA A 509 5.28 -9.63 13.24
N ILE A 510 6.60 -9.82 13.16
CA ILE A 510 7.26 -11.05 13.65
C ILE A 510 7.07 -11.18 15.16
N VAL A 511 7.39 -10.14 15.93
CA VAL A 511 7.27 -10.17 17.40
C VAL A 511 5.81 -10.40 17.83
N ASP A 512 4.85 -9.69 17.22
CA ASP A 512 3.41 -9.79 17.53
C ASP A 512 2.81 -11.18 17.24
N GLU A 513 3.49 -12.01 16.45
CA GLU A 513 3.05 -13.37 16.12
C GLU A 513 3.85 -14.45 16.86
N VAL A 514 5.16 -14.31 16.99
CA VAL A 514 6.03 -15.36 17.57
C VAL A 514 6.11 -15.26 19.10
N LEU A 515 6.10 -14.05 19.66
CA LEU A 515 6.26 -13.86 21.12
C LEU A 515 5.13 -14.51 21.94
N PRO A 516 3.83 -14.39 21.58
CA PRO A 516 2.77 -15.06 22.34
C PRO A 516 2.93 -16.57 22.43
N TRP A 517 3.40 -17.20 21.34
CA TRP A 517 3.71 -18.63 21.32
C TRP A 517 4.91 -18.96 22.22
N ALA A 518 6.00 -18.19 22.11
CA ALA A 518 7.19 -18.38 22.93
C ALA A 518 6.89 -18.23 24.44
N CYS A 519 6.03 -17.27 24.81
CA CYS A 519 5.54 -17.10 26.18
C CYS A 519 4.47 -18.13 26.59
N GLY A 520 3.99 -18.98 25.68
CA GLY A 520 2.93 -19.95 25.96
C GLY A 520 1.58 -19.31 26.30
N ALA A 521 1.31 -18.10 25.79
CA ALA A 521 0.03 -17.42 25.95
C ALA A 521 -1.03 -17.99 24.99
N TRP A 522 -0.68 -18.13 23.71
CA TRP A 522 -1.45 -18.84 22.68
C TRP A 522 -0.56 -19.10 21.46
N ASP A 523 -0.90 -20.08 20.63
CA ASP A 523 -0.19 -20.43 19.40
C ASP A 523 -0.99 -20.01 18.15
N PRO A 524 -0.54 -18.98 17.39
CA PRO A 524 -1.23 -18.52 16.19
C PRO A 524 -1.42 -19.55 15.08
N VAL A 525 -0.64 -20.62 15.11
CA VAL A 525 -0.69 -21.69 14.11
C VAL A 525 -1.56 -22.83 14.60
N LYS A 526 -1.36 -23.29 15.85
CA LYS A 526 -2.05 -24.48 16.37
C LYS A 526 -3.43 -24.18 16.96
N ASP A 527 -3.64 -23.01 17.56
CA ASP A 527 -4.91 -22.70 18.22
C ASP A 527 -5.97 -22.17 17.25
N THR A 528 -5.57 -21.58 16.13
CA THR A 528 -6.47 -21.13 15.05
C THR A 528 -7.35 -22.27 14.51
N PRO A 529 -6.82 -23.39 13.99
CA PRO A 529 -7.65 -24.49 13.50
C PRO A 529 -8.44 -25.19 14.61
N ARG A 530 -7.94 -25.21 15.86
CA ARG A 530 -8.66 -25.74 17.02
C ARG A 530 -9.90 -24.91 17.33
N LEU A 531 -9.75 -23.58 17.42
CA LEU A 531 -10.87 -22.69 17.65
C LEU A 531 -11.86 -22.75 16.48
N ARG A 532 -11.40 -22.75 15.24
CA ARG A 532 -12.28 -22.89 14.06
C ARG A 532 -13.16 -24.14 14.14
N LYS A 533 -12.57 -25.29 14.53
CA LYS A 533 -13.32 -26.54 14.72
C LYS A 533 -14.34 -26.43 15.86
N ALA A 534 -13.98 -25.79 16.96
CA ALA A 534 -14.88 -25.57 18.10
C ALA A 534 -16.04 -24.62 17.74
N LEU A 535 -15.76 -23.49 17.10
CA LEU A 535 -16.76 -22.55 16.60
C LEU A 535 -17.73 -23.25 15.65
N ARG A 536 -17.24 -24.05 14.71
CA ARG A 536 -18.09 -24.81 13.79
C ARG A 536 -19.04 -25.76 14.52
N ALA A 537 -18.56 -26.43 15.57
CA ALA A 537 -19.39 -27.33 16.36
C ALA A 537 -20.49 -26.59 17.16
N ASP A 538 -20.25 -25.32 17.52
CA ASP A 538 -21.21 -24.46 18.24
C ASP A 538 -21.95 -23.46 17.32
N GLY A 539 -22.07 -23.78 16.03
CA GLY A 539 -22.82 -22.94 15.07
C GLY A 539 -22.22 -21.55 14.85
N TRP A 540 -20.89 -21.43 14.91
CA TRP A 540 -20.09 -20.21 14.72
C TRP A 540 -20.31 -19.11 15.76
N ARG A 541 -20.83 -19.47 16.94
CA ARG A 541 -20.92 -18.53 18.07
C ARG A 541 -19.55 -18.25 18.65
N ILE A 542 -19.14 -16.99 18.63
CA ILE A 542 -17.89 -16.57 19.26
C ILE A 542 -18.08 -16.56 20.78
N PRO A 543 -17.28 -17.30 21.55
CA PRO A 543 -17.30 -17.24 23.00
C PRO A 543 -17.09 -15.79 23.46
N SER A 544 -17.87 -15.34 24.43
CA SER A 544 -17.54 -14.10 25.14
C SER A 544 -16.15 -14.24 25.76
N ALA A 545 -15.34 -13.17 25.71
CA ALA A 545 -14.03 -13.19 26.37
C ALA A 545 -14.22 -13.56 27.85
N PRO A 546 -13.36 -14.43 28.42
CA PRO A 546 -13.45 -14.88 29.80
C PRO A 546 -13.30 -13.74 30.81
#